data_AF-A0A7C5T4E9-F1
#
_entry.id   AF-A0A7C5T4E9-F1
#
_cell.length_a   1.000
_cell.length_b   1.000
_cell.length_c   1.000
_cell.angle_alpha   90.00
_cell.angle_beta   90.00
_cell.angle_gamma   90.00
#
_symmetry.space_group_name_H-M   'P 1'
#
loop_
_entity.id
_entity.type
_entity.pdbx_description
1 polymer ?
#
loop_
_entity_poly.entity_id
_entity_poly.type
_entity_poly.pdbx_seq_one_letter_code
_entity_poly.pdbx_strand_id
1 'polypeptide(L)'
;MSRYTTIRVSIEEKRRLERLAKLTGKKSLTEALRFALTVAERELERVEVDPSKVLSSLAYAKDVGETDAEKVDEYLYGVSE
;
A
#
# COMPACT_ATOMS: atom_id res chain seq x y z
N MET A 1 -12.21 -10.66 25.39
CA MET A 1 -11.91 -9.54 26.31
C MET A 1 -11.01 -8.55 25.59
N SER A 2 -11.44 -7.28 25.45
CA SER A 2 -10.59 -6.25 24.86
C SER A 2 -9.43 -5.98 25.82
N ARG A 3 -8.22 -6.45 25.45
CA ARG A 3 -6.99 -6.17 26.21
C ARG A 3 -6.68 -4.67 26.03
N TYR A 4 -6.74 -3.91 27.11
CA TYR A 4 -6.34 -2.50 27.10
C TYR A 4 -4.85 -2.40 27.45
N THR A 5 -4.20 -1.37 26.93
CA THR A 5 -2.79 -1.06 27.19
C THR A 5 -2.67 0.43 27.47
N THR A 6 -1.86 0.80 28.45
CA THR A 6 -1.57 2.19 28.77
C THR A 6 -0.17 2.53 28.26
N ILE A 7 -0.10 3.50 27.35
CA ILE A 7 1.17 4.04 26.87
C ILE A 7 1.40 5.42 27.52
N ARG A 8 2.64 5.70 27.91
CA ARG A 8 3.05 7.04 28.33
C ARG A 8 3.54 7.78 27.09
N VAL A 9 3.01 8.99 26.91
CA VAL A 9 3.39 9.90 25.83
C VAL A 9 3.70 11.26 26.45
N SER A 10 4.54 12.03 25.79
CA SER A 10 4.79 13.42 26.16
C SER A 10 3.52 14.27 26.05
N ILE A 11 3.53 15.40 26.75
CA ILE A 11 2.45 16.39 26.69
C ILE A 11 2.31 16.93 25.25
N GLU A 12 3.41 17.05 24.52
CA GLU A 12 3.40 17.55 23.15
C GLU A 12 2.72 16.57 22.19
N GLU A 13 3.02 15.28 22.29
CA GLU A 13 2.38 14.23 21.48
C GLU A 13 0.88 14.14 21.76
N LYS A 14 0.49 14.28 23.04
CA LYS A 14 -0.93 14.38 23.41
C LYS A 14 -1.60 15.57 22.70
N ARG A 15 -0.98 16.75 22.71
CA ARG A 15 -1.50 17.94 22.00
C ARG A 15 -1.59 17.71 20.49
N ARG A 16 -0.61 17.02 19.89
CA ARG A 16 -0.65 16.64 18.46
C ARG A 16 -1.83 15.72 18.17
N LEU A 17 -2.06 14.71 19.01
CA LEU A 17 -3.20 13.78 18.91
C LEU A 17 -4.54 14.49 19.07
N GLU A 18 -4.66 15.45 19.99
CA GLU A 18 -5.87 16.27 20.15
C GLU A 18 -6.18 17.10 18.90
N ARG A 19 -5.15 17.68 18.26
CA ARG A 19 -5.31 18.39 16.98
C ARG A 19 -5.76 17.43 15.88
N LEU A 20 -5.13 16.26 15.78
CA LEU A 20 -5.50 15.21 14.83
C LEU A 20 -6.96 14.77 15.01
N ALA A 21 -7.39 14.55 16.26
CA ALA A 21 -8.76 14.19 16.58
C ALA A 21 -9.77 15.25 16.11
N LYS A 22 -9.47 16.54 16.33
CA LYS A 22 -10.31 17.65 15.85
C LYS A 22 -10.39 17.70 14.33
N LEU A 23 -9.25 17.59 13.64
CA LEU A 23 -9.19 17.63 12.17
C LEU A 23 -9.89 16.45 11.50
N THR A 24 -9.87 15.28 12.15
CA THR A 24 -10.47 14.04 11.63
C THR A 24 -11.88 13.78 12.14
N GLY A 25 -12.44 14.71 12.95
CA GLY A 25 -13.78 14.60 13.52
C GLY A 25 -13.97 13.41 14.48
N LYS A 26 -12.89 12.90 15.07
CA LYS A 26 -12.93 11.71 15.95
C LYS A 26 -13.35 12.08 17.36
N LYS A 27 -14.13 11.20 18.00
CA LYS A 27 -14.70 11.44 19.34
C LYS A 27 -13.73 11.11 20.46
N SER A 28 -12.67 10.34 20.18
CA SER A 28 -11.66 9.94 21.18
C SER A 28 -10.24 10.03 20.65
N LEU A 29 -9.29 10.25 21.58
CA LEU A 29 -7.85 10.21 21.27
C LEU A 29 -7.41 8.82 20.79
N THR A 30 -8.04 7.77 21.29
CA THR A 30 -7.77 6.39 20.87
C THR A 30 -8.16 6.16 19.42
N GLU A 31 -9.29 6.71 18.96
CA GLU A 31 -9.68 6.66 17.54
C GLU A 31 -8.72 7.45 16.65
N ALA A 32 -8.29 8.63 17.10
CA ALA A 32 -7.30 9.43 16.38
C ALA A 32 -5.95 8.71 16.29
N LEU A 33 -5.53 8.03 17.36
CA LEU A 33 -4.33 7.21 17.37
C LEU A 33 -4.43 6.02 16.41
N ARG A 34 -5.55 5.28 16.42
CA ARG A 34 -5.78 4.18 15.46
C ARG A 34 -5.74 4.68 14.03
N PHE A 35 -6.38 5.82 13.75
CA PHE A 35 -6.35 6.42 12.42
C PHE A 35 -4.93 6.77 11.99
N ALA A 36 -4.14 7.39 12.88
CA ALA A 36 -2.75 7.72 12.60
C ALA A 36 -1.90 6.48 12.32
N LEU A 37 -2.12 5.39 13.08
CA LEU A 37 -1.44 4.11 12.85
C LEU A 37 -1.80 3.51 11.49
N THR A 38 -3.09 3.48 11.12
CA THR A 38 -3.52 2.97 9.80
C THR A 38 -2.93 3.78 8.64
N VAL A 39 -2.80 5.11 8.80
CA VAL A 39 -2.14 5.94 7.79
C VAL A 39 -0.65 5.62 7.72
N ALA A 40 0.02 5.48 8.87
CA ALA A 40 1.44 5.11 8.90
C ALA A 40 1.69 3.73 8.29
N GLU A 41 0.85 2.73 8.59
CA GLU A 41 0.90 1.40 7.97
C GLU A 41 0.75 1.50 6.46
N ARG A 42 -0.25 2.26 5.97
CA ARG A 42 -0.46 2.46 4.54
C ARG A 42 0.71 3.16 3.84
N GLU A 43 1.33 4.14 4.47
CA GLU A 43 2.50 4.82 3.91
C GLU A 43 3.76 3.94 3.97
N LEU A 44 3.89 3.04 4.95
CA LEU A 44 4.98 2.05 5.00
C LEU A 44 4.78 0.91 4.00
N GLU A 45 3.53 0.49 3.77
CA GLU A 45 3.15 -0.49 2.75
C GLU A 45 3.18 0.08 1.33
N ARG A 46 3.20 1.41 1.17
CA ARG A 46 3.52 2.06 -0.10
C ARG A 46 4.98 1.78 -0.43
N VAL A 47 5.18 0.62 -1.04
CA VAL A 47 6.36 0.32 -1.86
C VAL A 47 6.49 1.45 -2.86
N GLU A 48 7.67 2.05 -2.97
CA GLU A 48 8.04 2.87 -4.12
C GLU A 48 8.02 1.97 -5.36
N VAL A 49 6.85 1.86 -5.97
CA VAL A 49 6.69 1.13 -7.22
C VAL A 49 7.24 2.02 -8.32
N ASP A 50 8.44 1.69 -8.78
CA ASP A 50 9.03 2.28 -9.97
C ASP A 50 8.11 1.99 -11.18
N PRO A 51 7.42 3.00 -11.74
CA PRO A 51 6.53 2.81 -12.89
C PRO A 51 7.29 2.26 -14.09
N SER A 52 8.60 2.51 -14.19
CA SER A 52 9.45 1.99 -15.25
C SER A 52 9.53 0.45 -15.24
N LYS A 53 9.41 -0.20 -14.07
CA LYS A 53 9.35 -1.67 -13.99
C LYS A 53 8.04 -2.22 -14.57
N VAL A 54 6.91 -1.58 -14.26
CA VAL A 54 5.60 -1.95 -14.83
C VAL A 54 5.60 -1.72 -16.35
N LEU A 55 6.13 -0.59 -16.80
CA LEU A 55 6.27 -0.30 -18.23
C LEU A 55 7.23 -1.26 -18.94
N SER A 56 8.32 -1.70 -18.29
CA SER A 56 9.21 -2.72 -18.85
C SER A 56 8.53 -4.10 -18.96
N SER A 57 7.64 -4.44 -18.03
CA SER A 57 6.85 -5.69 -18.13
C SER A 57 5.83 -5.65 -19.28
N LEU A 58 5.41 -4.45 -19.68
CA LEU A 58 4.57 -4.22 -20.86
C LEU A 58 5.37 -4.17 -22.17
N ALA A 59 6.70 -4.17 -22.14
CA ALA A 59 7.53 -4.13 -23.36
C ALA A 59 7.30 -5.37 -24.26
N TYR A 60 6.91 -6.50 -23.64
CA TYR A 60 6.56 -7.74 -24.34
C TYR A 60 5.05 -7.91 -24.55
N ALA A 61 4.21 -6.97 -24.11
CA ALA A 61 2.77 -6.96 -24.36
C ALA A 61 2.45 -6.53 -25.82
N LYS A 62 3.34 -6.86 -26.75
CA LYS A 62 3.26 -6.44 -28.15
C LYS A 62 2.26 -7.34 -28.86
N ASP A 63 1.18 -6.74 -29.33
CA ASP A 63 0.17 -7.28 -30.26
C ASP A 63 -0.25 -8.72 -29.97
N VAL A 64 -1.15 -8.86 -28.99
CA VAL A 64 -2.00 -10.06 -28.86
C VAL A 64 -3.01 -10.01 -30.01
N GLY A 65 -2.59 -10.43 -31.21
CA GLY A 65 -3.50 -10.79 -32.31
C GLY A 65 -4.37 -12.00 -31.92
N GLU A 66 -5.06 -12.64 -32.86
CA GLU A 66 -5.71 -13.93 -32.58
C GLU A 66 -4.67 -14.92 -32.05
N THR A 67 -4.70 -15.15 -30.74
CA THR A 67 -3.70 -15.92 -30.05
C THR A 67 -4.13 -17.37 -30.09
N ASP A 68 -3.41 -18.15 -30.87
CA ASP A 68 -3.57 -19.60 -30.89
C ASP A 68 -2.99 -20.20 -29.60
N ALA A 69 -3.88 -20.74 -28.76
CA ALA A 69 -3.54 -21.34 -27.47
C ALA A 69 -2.68 -22.61 -27.61
N GLU A 70 -2.52 -23.15 -28.82
CA GLU A 70 -1.60 -24.27 -29.09
C GLU A 70 -0.12 -23.83 -29.11
N LYS A 71 0.17 -22.53 -29.21
CA LYS A 71 1.54 -21.98 -29.32
C LYS A 71 2.05 -21.29 -28.05
N VAL A 72 1.43 -21.58 -26.90
CA VAL A 72 1.72 -20.93 -25.60
C VAL A 72 3.20 -21.02 -25.23
N ASP A 73 3.85 -22.15 -25.46
CA ASP A 73 5.27 -22.33 -25.13
C ASP A 73 6.19 -21.45 -25.99
N GLU A 74 5.85 -21.24 -27.27
CA GLU A 74 6.60 -20.38 -28.20
C GLU A 74 6.55 -18.90 -27.75
N TYR A 75 5.36 -18.45 -27.31
CA TYR A 75 5.16 -17.07 -26.84
C TYR A 75 5.80 -16.79 -25.49
N LEU A 76 5.78 -17.76 -24.57
CA LEU A 76 6.29 -17.56 -23.21
C LEU A 76 7.82 -17.65 -23.13
N TYR A 77 8.42 -18.55 -23.91
CA TYR A 77 9.85 -18.84 -23.77
C TYR A 77 10.70 -18.24 -24.89
N GLY A 78 10.08 -17.82 -26.00
CA GLY A 78 10.79 -17.42 -27.21
C GLY A 78 11.52 -18.62 -27.82
N VAL A 79 11.52 -18.70 -29.15
CA VAL A 79 12.24 -19.76 -29.86
C VAL A 79 13.71 -19.68 -29.46
N SER A 80 14.18 -20.66 -28.70
CA SER A 80 15.60 -20.85 -28.43
C SER A 80 16.20 -21.56 -29.64
N GLU A 81 16.52 -20.78 -30.69
CA GLU A 81 17.53 -20.97 -31.75
C GLU A 81 17.19 -20.16 -33.01
#